data_AF-A0A397VIL7-F1
#
_entry.id   AF-A0A397VIL7-F1
#
_cell.length_a   1.000
_cell.length_b   1.000
_cell.length_c   1.000
_cell.angle_alpha   90.00
_cell.angle_beta   90.00
_cell.angle_gamma   90.00
#
_symmetry.space_group_name_H-M   'P 1'
#
loop_
_entity.id
_entity.type
_entity.pdbx_description
1 polymer ?
#
loop_
_entity_poly.entity_id
_entity_poly.type
_entity_poly.pdbx_seq_one_letter_code
_entity_poly.pdbx_strand_id
1 'polypeptide(L)'
;MSEYKYGTETDFKNDSKIKDAKKSSDNNIIKLGFPSLSTTIGQIPIEEAVHIACEVIKEFLNSHKNDLDFQLILIDQDDQILKSFESEWEKFKDSEESRFQMKLGKFAEIIIESEIGYIVNESTWRLKPVIGSKLFEEIKRLYPKPGIMGEAYPVPIPSDNEFWKKGVKQTQFLSKLQKMPLRNLINRC
;
A
#
# COMPACT_ATOMS: atom_id res chain seq x y z
N MET A 1 27.76 19.35 -21.49
CA MET A 1 26.65 19.00 -22.40
C MET A 1 27.02 17.72 -23.11
N SER A 2 26.36 16.62 -22.78
CA SER A 2 26.46 15.36 -23.52
C SER A 2 25.07 14.72 -23.53
N GLU A 3 24.45 14.75 -24.71
CA GLU A 3 23.21 14.07 -25.03
C GLU A 3 23.40 12.56 -24.95
N TYR A 4 22.49 11.85 -24.30
CA TYR A 4 22.34 10.41 -24.48
C TYR A 4 20.97 10.10 -25.06
N LYS A 5 21.04 9.38 -26.18
CA LYS A 5 19.99 9.12 -27.16
C LYS A 5 18.97 8.10 -26.65
N TYR A 6 17.72 8.30 -27.05
CA TYR A 6 16.64 7.31 -26.99
C TYR A 6 17.00 6.06 -27.80
N GLY A 7 16.90 4.89 -27.16
CA GLY A 7 16.97 3.57 -27.79
C GLY A 7 15.57 2.97 -27.94
N THR A 8 15.27 2.50 -29.14
CA THR A 8 14.00 2.01 -29.66
C THR A 8 13.68 0.56 -29.29
N GLU A 9 12.40 0.21 -29.45
CA GLU A 9 11.77 -1.12 -29.39
C GLU A 9 12.58 -2.25 -30.05
N THR A 10 12.74 -3.37 -29.34
CA THR A 10 12.14 -4.71 -29.59
C THR A 10 13.05 -5.79 -29.00
N ASP A 11 12.53 -6.61 -28.08
CA ASP A 11 12.68 -8.07 -28.09
C ASP A 11 11.80 -8.71 -27.00
N PHE A 12 10.50 -8.75 -27.30
CA PHE A 12 9.57 -9.70 -26.71
C PHE A 12 9.78 -11.06 -27.42
N LYS A 13 10.22 -12.08 -26.68
CA LYS A 13 9.86 -13.48 -26.99
C LYS A 13 10.00 -14.40 -25.77
N ASN A 14 8.83 -14.90 -25.36
CA ASN A 14 8.54 -16.22 -24.82
C ASN A 14 9.22 -16.67 -23.52
N ASP A 15 8.47 -16.54 -22.43
CA ASP A 15 8.24 -17.70 -21.56
C ASP A 15 6.74 -17.93 -21.37
N SER A 16 6.22 -18.78 -22.26
CA SER A 16 4.86 -19.28 -22.29
C SER A 16 4.64 -20.32 -21.18
N LYS A 17 4.49 -19.89 -19.93
CA LYS A 17 4.00 -20.74 -18.81
C LYS A 17 3.17 -19.99 -17.76
N ILE A 18 2.29 -19.08 -18.18
CA ILE A 18 1.20 -18.57 -17.34
C ILE A 18 -0.08 -18.60 -18.16
N LYS A 19 -0.61 -19.79 -18.43
CA LYS A 19 -1.90 -19.98 -19.13
C LYS A 19 -2.92 -20.84 -18.39
N ASP A 20 -2.68 -21.18 -17.11
CA ASP A 20 -3.61 -21.97 -16.31
C ASP A 20 -3.96 -21.33 -14.96
N ALA A 21 -4.38 -20.06 -14.98
CA ALA A 21 -5.06 -19.45 -13.84
C ALA A 21 -6.36 -18.76 -14.31
N LYS A 22 -7.23 -19.54 -14.94
CA LYS A 22 -8.63 -19.14 -15.18
C LYS A 22 -9.57 -20.30 -14.81
N LYS A 23 -9.83 -20.44 -13.51
CA LYS A 23 -11.10 -20.89 -12.91
C LYS A 23 -10.99 -20.98 -11.38
N SER A 24 -11.19 -19.85 -10.70
CA SER A 24 -11.89 -19.84 -9.41
C SER A 24 -12.86 -18.67 -9.45
N SER A 25 -14.13 -18.99 -9.66
CA SER A 25 -15.25 -18.08 -9.63
C SER A 25 -15.63 -17.77 -8.18
N ASP A 26 -14.77 -17.03 -7.49
CA ASP A 26 -15.09 -16.34 -6.25
C ASP A 26 -14.66 -14.88 -6.46
N ASN A 27 -15.50 -13.92 -6.10
CA ASN A 27 -15.21 -12.48 -6.18
C ASN A 27 -13.99 -12.18 -5.29
N ASN A 28 -12.78 -12.33 -5.83
CA ASN A 28 -11.55 -12.25 -5.07
C ASN A 28 -11.16 -10.77 -4.93
N ILE A 29 -11.94 -10.04 -4.12
CA ILE A 29 -11.69 -8.63 -3.82
C ILE A 29 -10.27 -8.50 -3.25
N ILE A 30 -9.44 -7.70 -3.91
CA ILE A 30 -8.08 -7.42 -3.47
C ILE A 30 -8.13 -6.44 -2.30
N LYS A 31 -7.81 -6.91 -1.09
CA LYS A 31 -7.79 -6.06 0.11
C LYS A 31 -6.39 -5.54 0.41
N LEU A 32 -6.24 -4.22 0.47
CA LEU A 32 -5.03 -3.51 0.88
C LEU A 32 -5.23 -2.82 2.23
N GLY A 33 -4.52 -3.28 3.26
CA GLY A 33 -4.51 -2.66 4.58
C GLY A 33 -3.35 -1.68 4.74
N PHE A 34 -3.61 -0.48 5.25
CA PHE A 34 -2.55 0.51 5.51
C PHE A 34 -2.83 1.32 6.79
N PRO A 35 -1.78 1.71 7.53
CA PRO A 35 -1.94 2.55 8.71
C PRO A 35 -2.18 4.01 8.30
N SER A 36 -2.59 4.87 9.24
CA SER A 36 -2.56 6.31 8.96
C SER A 36 -1.10 6.76 8.79
N LEU A 37 -0.74 7.11 7.56
CA LEU A 37 0.64 7.41 7.20
C LEU A 37 1.00 8.82 7.65
N SER A 38 2.18 8.98 8.23
CA SER A 38 2.76 10.29 8.59
C SER A 38 1.94 11.14 9.58
N THR A 39 0.99 10.53 10.28
CA THR A 39 0.19 11.16 11.37
C THR A 39 0.85 11.01 12.74
N THR A 40 1.69 9.98 12.92
CA THR A 40 2.38 9.71 14.19
C THR A 40 3.73 10.42 14.24
N ILE A 41 3.76 11.50 15.02
CA ILE A 41 4.92 12.29 15.47
C ILE A 41 5.56 13.21 14.41
N GLY A 42 5.09 14.47 14.42
CA GLY A 42 5.97 15.65 14.38
C GLY A 42 6.11 16.42 13.07
N GLN A 43 5.31 16.17 12.02
CA GLN A 43 5.71 16.63 10.67
C GLN A 43 4.60 17.24 9.81
N ILE A 44 3.36 16.76 9.90
CA ILE A 44 2.20 17.32 9.17
C ILE A 44 1.02 17.44 10.16
N PRO A 45 0.29 18.56 10.20
CA PRO A 45 -0.96 18.66 10.93
C PRO A 45 -1.93 17.54 10.51
N ILE A 46 -2.60 16.91 11.46
CA ILE A 46 -3.50 15.77 11.18
C ILE A 46 -4.52 16.13 10.10
N GLU A 47 -5.11 17.33 10.17
CA GLU A 47 -6.08 17.84 9.20
C GLU A 47 -5.51 17.86 7.77
N GLU A 48 -4.28 18.35 7.58
CA GLU A 48 -3.62 18.40 6.28
C GLU A 48 -3.27 17.00 5.77
N ALA A 49 -2.75 16.13 6.65
CA ALA A 49 -2.43 14.74 6.29
C ALA A 49 -3.68 13.95 5.87
N VAL A 50 -4.78 14.11 6.61
CA VAL A 50 -6.07 13.49 6.34
C VAL A 50 -6.66 14.00 5.02
N HIS A 51 -6.62 15.31 4.78
CA HIS A 51 -7.11 15.92 3.54
C HIS A 51 -6.38 15.35 2.32
N ILE A 52 -5.05 15.39 2.33
CA ILE A 52 -4.22 14.84 1.26
C ILE A 52 -4.49 13.35 1.07
N ALA A 53 -4.66 12.60 2.15
CA ALA A 53 -4.92 11.17 2.06
C ALA A 53 -6.27 10.87 1.40
N CYS A 54 -7.33 11.57 1.80
CA CYS A 54 -8.67 11.42 1.22
C CYS A 54 -8.69 11.81 -0.26
N GLU A 55 -8.02 12.90 -0.64
CA GLU A 55 -7.90 13.32 -2.04
C GLU A 55 -7.24 12.21 -2.89
N VAL A 56 -6.12 11.66 -2.42
CA VAL A 56 -5.38 10.64 -3.15
C VAL A 56 -6.16 9.32 -3.22
N ILE A 57 -6.83 8.93 -2.13
CA ILE A 57 -7.70 7.75 -2.12
C ILE A 57 -8.81 7.93 -3.16
N LYS A 58 -9.47 9.09 -3.20
CA LYS A 58 -10.49 9.39 -4.21
C LYS A 58 -9.93 9.33 -5.64
N GLU A 59 -8.77 9.95 -5.89
CA GLU A 59 -8.10 9.95 -7.19
C GLU A 59 -7.82 8.52 -7.68
N PHE A 60 -7.33 7.66 -6.78
CA PHE A 60 -7.09 6.26 -7.07
C PHE A 60 -8.37 5.46 -7.34
N LEU A 61 -9.38 5.59 -6.46
CA LEU A 61 -10.67 4.92 -6.61
C LEU A 61 -11.35 5.31 -7.93
N ASN A 62 -11.21 6.56 -8.34
CA ASN A 62 -11.73 7.08 -9.60
C ASN A 62 -10.99 6.52 -10.81
N SER A 63 -9.67 6.42 -10.73
CA SER A 63 -8.83 5.89 -11.82
C SER A 63 -9.04 4.40 -12.06
N HIS A 64 -9.60 3.68 -11.08
CA HIS A 64 -9.84 2.24 -11.12
C HIS A 64 -11.32 1.89 -10.97
N LYS A 65 -12.26 2.73 -11.44
CA LYS A 65 -13.70 2.46 -11.34
C LYS A 65 -14.13 1.17 -12.05
N ASN A 66 -13.42 0.75 -13.10
CA ASN A 66 -13.85 -0.35 -13.99
C ASN A 66 -12.92 -1.57 -13.98
N ASP A 67 -11.73 -1.48 -13.37
CA ASP A 67 -10.64 -2.39 -13.72
C ASP A 67 -10.38 -3.47 -12.67
N LEU A 68 -10.79 -3.29 -11.40
CA LEU A 68 -10.51 -4.24 -10.33
C LEU A 68 -11.56 -4.16 -9.20
N ASP A 69 -11.95 -5.33 -8.69
CA ASP A 69 -12.60 -5.46 -7.39
C ASP A 69 -11.52 -5.37 -6.32
N PHE A 70 -11.33 -4.18 -5.75
CA PHE A 70 -10.39 -3.96 -4.66
C PHE A 70 -11.03 -3.18 -3.51
N GLN A 71 -10.40 -3.29 -2.34
CA GLN A 71 -10.83 -2.65 -1.12
C GLN A 71 -9.62 -2.10 -0.36
N LEU A 72 -9.70 -0.81 -0.06
CA LEU A 72 -8.75 -0.06 0.76
C LEU A 72 -9.23 -0.07 2.21
N ILE A 73 -8.38 -0.48 3.13
CA ILE A 73 -8.71 -0.54 4.56
C ILE A 73 -7.67 0.27 5.34
N LEU A 74 -8.07 1.46 5.78
CA LEU A 74 -7.29 2.26 6.73
C LEU A 74 -7.46 1.64 8.12
N ILE A 75 -6.36 1.39 8.81
CA ILE A 75 -6.37 0.78 10.14
C ILE A 75 -5.58 1.67 11.09
N ASP A 76 -6.21 2.11 12.18
CA ASP A 76 -5.51 2.85 13.23
C ASP A 76 -6.00 2.44 14.62
N GLN A 77 -5.15 2.60 15.62
CA GLN A 77 -5.50 2.39 17.02
C GLN A 77 -6.04 3.67 17.69
N ASP A 78 -5.80 4.83 17.07
CA ASP A 78 -6.29 6.13 17.53
C ASP A 78 -7.63 6.48 16.87
N ASP A 79 -8.69 6.38 17.66
CA ASP A 79 -10.06 6.73 17.26
C ASP A 79 -10.20 8.20 16.81
N GLN A 80 -9.39 9.13 17.32
CA GLN A 80 -9.46 10.53 16.90
C GLN A 80 -8.92 10.74 15.49
N ILE A 81 -7.89 9.97 15.11
CA ILE A 81 -7.38 9.97 13.74
C ILE A 81 -8.46 9.42 12.80
N LEU A 82 -9.07 8.28 13.15
CA LEU A 82 -10.14 7.70 12.32
C LEU A 82 -11.34 8.64 12.16
N LYS A 83 -11.79 9.29 13.24
CA LYS A 83 -12.87 10.31 13.16
C LYS A 83 -12.53 11.48 12.25
N SER A 84 -11.26 11.91 12.25
CA SER A 84 -10.79 12.95 11.34
C SER A 84 -10.88 12.47 9.89
N PHE A 85 -10.46 11.24 9.61
CA PHE A 85 -10.59 10.60 8.31
C PHE A 85 -12.06 10.43 7.88
N GLU A 86 -12.95 9.98 8.77
CA GLU A 86 -14.38 9.82 8.47
C GLU A 86 -15.00 11.17 8.06
N SER A 87 -14.81 12.20 8.89
CA SER A 87 -15.33 13.54 8.64
C SER A 87 -14.84 14.13 7.33
N GLU A 88 -13.57 13.93 6.98
CA GLU A 88 -13.02 14.40 5.72
C GLU A 88 -13.51 13.55 4.53
N TRP A 89 -13.53 12.23 4.67
CA TRP A 89 -13.96 11.32 3.60
C TRP A 89 -15.41 11.54 3.17
N GLU A 90 -16.31 11.89 4.08
CA GLU A 90 -17.70 12.27 3.74
C GLU A 90 -17.78 13.44 2.75
N LYS A 91 -16.78 14.34 2.74
CA LYS A 91 -16.71 15.47 1.79
C LYS A 91 -16.21 15.04 0.41
N PHE A 92 -15.44 13.95 0.34
CA PHE A 92 -14.79 13.47 -0.87
C PHE A 92 -15.59 12.37 -1.57
N LYS A 93 -16.21 11.46 -0.83
CA LYS A 93 -16.76 10.23 -1.40
C LYS A 93 -17.94 10.48 -2.33
N ASP A 94 -18.03 9.69 -3.39
CA ASP A 94 -19.27 9.56 -4.15
C ASP A 94 -20.27 8.77 -3.27
N SER A 95 -21.58 9.02 -3.42
CA SER A 95 -22.61 8.45 -2.53
C SER A 95 -22.63 6.91 -2.46
N GLU A 96 -22.06 6.24 -3.47
CA GLU A 96 -22.02 4.78 -3.60
C GLU A 96 -20.63 4.18 -3.30
N GLU A 97 -19.66 4.99 -2.88
CA GLU A 97 -18.29 4.52 -2.69
C GLU A 97 -18.15 3.68 -1.40
N SER A 98 -17.93 2.37 -1.57
CA SER A 98 -17.82 1.38 -0.50
C SER A 98 -16.45 0.69 -0.46
N ARG A 99 -15.57 0.98 -1.42
CA ARG A 99 -14.25 0.35 -1.55
C ARG A 99 -13.24 0.90 -0.55
N PHE A 100 -13.54 1.98 0.15
CA PHE A 100 -12.70 2.49 1.25
C PHE A 100 -13.39 2.28 2.60
N GLN A 101 -12.69 1.60 3.52
CA GLN A 101 -13.13 1.34 4.88
C GLN A 101 -12.09 1.77 5.89
N MET A 102 -12.57 2.04 7.11
CA MET A 102 -11.74 2.39 8.25
C MET A 102 -12.00 1.37 9.37
N LYS A 103 -10.95 0.90 10.04
CA LYS A 103 -11.05 -0.06 11.14
C LYS A 103 -10.22 0.39 12.34
N LEU A 104 -10.87 0.50 13.49
CA LEU A 104 -10.24 0.76 14.78
C LEU A 104 -9.62 -0.52 15.34
N GLY A 105 -8.34 -0.50 15.65
CA GLY A 105 -7.64 -1.61 16.30
C GLY A 105 -6.15 -1.65 16.01
N LYS A 106 -5.45 -2.63 16.59
CA LYS A 106 -4.03 -2.81 16.29
C LYS A 106 -3.87 -3.37 14.89
N PHE A 107 -2.96 -2.76 14.12
CA PHE A 107 -2.71 -3.10 12.72
C PHE A 107 -2.57 -4.61 12.47
N ALA A 108 -1.70 -5.29 13.24
CA ALA A 108 -1.46 -6.72 13.09
C ALA A 108 -2.68 -7.60 13.40
N GLU A 109 -3.52 -7.21 14.35
CA GLU A 109 -4.73 -7.94 14.74
C GLU A 109 -5.78 -7.82 13.61
N ILE A 110 -6.03 -6.60 13.13
CA ILE A 110 -7.01 -6.33 12.08
C ILE A 110 -6.63 -6.97 10.74
N ILE A 111 -5.34 -7.02 10.38
CA ILE A 111 -4.86 -7.72 9.18
C ILE A 111 -5.33 -9.17 9.17
N ILE A 112 -5.21 -9.84 10.31
CA ILE A 112 -5.54 -11.26 10.46
C ILE A 112 -7.06 -11.47 10.37
N GLU A 113 -7.84 -10.61 11.03
CA GLU A 113 -9.30 -10.72 11.07
C GLU A 113 -9.99 -10.34 9.75
N SER A 114 -9.34 -9.51 8.94
CA SER A 114 -9.96 -8.92 7.73
C SER A 114 -9.60 -9.61 6.42
N GLU A 115 -8.82 -10.70 6.48
CA GLU A 115 -8.31 -11.43 5.31
C GLU A 115 -7.58 -10.51 4.33
N ILE A 116 -6.77 -9.59 4.86
CA ILE A 116 -6.04 -8.61 4.04
C ILE A 116 -4.92 -9.32 3.28
N GLY A 117 -4.92 -9.21 1.95
CA GLY A 117 -3.93 -9.84 1.07
C GLY A 117 -2.67 -9.01 0.90
N TYR A 118 -2.76 -7.69 1.04
CA TYR A 118 -1.66 -6.75 0.81
C TYR A 118 -1.59 -5.76 1.95
N ILE A 119 -0.39 -5.49 2.46
CA ILE A 119 -0.21 -4.54 3.57
C ILE A 119 0.78 -3.45 3.22
N VAL A 120 0.56 -2.26 3.76
CA VAL A 120 1.51 -1.16 3.71
C VAL A 120 2.15 -0.98 5.07
N ASN A 121 3.48 -0.90 5.08
CA ASN A 121 4.27 -0.61 6.26
C ASN A 121 5.05 0.67 6.06
N GLU A 122 4.96 1.57 7.02
CA GLU A 122 5.77 2.77 7.04
C GLU A 122 7.20 2.42 7.48
N SER A 123 8.21 2.90 6.76
CA SER A 123 9.62 2.66 7.06
C SER A 123 10.47 3.92 6.83
N THR A 124 11.74 3.84 7.16
CA THR A 124 12.72 4.91 6.84
C THR A 124 13.48 4.54 5.57
N TRP A 125 14.33 5.46 5.09
CA TRP A 125 15.29 5.19 4.00
C TRP A 125 16.16 3.94 4.21
N ARG A 126 16.27 3.45 5.45
CA ARG A 126 17.02 2.22 5.75
C ARG A 126 16.25 0.94 5.40
N LEU A 127 14.96 1.05 5.06
CA LEU A 127 14.05 -0.07 4.76
C LEU A 127 14.15 -1.22 5.77
N LYS A 128 14.42 -0.90 7.03
CA LYS A 128 14.48 -1.90 8.09
C LYS A 128 13.05 -2.30 8.44
N PRO A 129 12.69 -3.58 8.33
CA PRO A 129 11.37 -4.02 8.71
C PRO A 129 11.25 -4.00 10.23
N VAL A 130 10.04 -3.78 10.70
CA VAL A 130 9.68 -3.96 12.11
C VAL A 130 9.51 -5.46 12.42
N ILE A 131 9.40 -6.32 11.39
CA ILE A 131 8.97 -7.72 11.53
C ILE A 131 9.91 -8.67 10.78
N GLY A 132 10.54 -9.59 11.53
CA GLY A 132 11.17 -10.81 11.01
C GLY A 132 12.51 -10.63 10.27
N SER A 133 13.54 -11.35 10.72
CA SER A 133 14.87 -11.33 10.10
C SER A 133 14.87 -11.78 8.63
N LYS A 134 14.05 -12.76 8.26
CA LYS A 134 13.95 -13.24 6.86
C LYS A 134 13.36 -12.21 5.90
N LEU A 135 12.38 -11.43 6.35
CA LEU A 135 11.82 -10.34 5.55
C LEU A 135 12.88 -9.26 5.32
N PHE A 136 13.75 -9.02 6.30
CA PHE A 136 14.85 -8.08 6.14
C PHE A 136 15.88 -8.53 5.11
N GLU A 137 16.24 -9.82 5.11
CA GLU A 137 17.14 -10.37 4.11
C GLU A 137 16.54 -10.29 2.71
N GLU A 138 15.24 -10.53 2.56
CA GLU A 138 14.55 -10.37 1.28
C GLU A 138 14.51 -8.91 0.81
N ILE A 139 14.27 -7.96 1.72
CA ILE A 139 14.38 -6.52 1.43
C ILE A 139 15.77 -6.16 0.94
N LYS A 140 16.84 -6.59 1.62
CA LYS A 140 18.23 -6.30 1.19
C LYS A 140 18.55 -6.92 -0.16
N ARG A 141 18.03 -8.11 -0.44
CA ARG A 141 18.23 -8.81 -1.71
C ARG A 141 17.61 -8.04 -2.86
N LEU A 142 16.37 -7.55 -2.68
CA LEU A 142 15.64 -6.80 -3.69
C LEU A 142 16.12 -5.34 -3.81
N TYR A 143 16.44 -4.73 -2.67
CA TYR A 143 16.76 -3.32 -2.52
C TYR A 143 18.08 -3.16 -1.74
N PRO A 144 19.23 -3.43 -2.38
CA PRO A 144 20.53 -3.36 -1.73
C PRO A 144 20.97 -1.91 -1.41
N LYS A 145 20.30 -0.92 -1.99
CA LYS A 145 20.55 0.50 -1.76
C LYS A 145 19.51 1.07 -0.78
N PRO A 146 19.86 2.13 -0.03
CA PRO A 146 18.89 2.95 0.68
C PRO A 146 17.64 3.26 -0.15
N GLY A 147 16.49 3.22 0.52
CA GLY A 147 15.24 3.71 -0.03
C GLY A 147 15.31 5.21 -0.30
N ILE A 148 14.87 5.58 -1.50
CA ILE A 148 14.51 6.93 -1.89
C ILE A 148 13.21 7.31 -1.16
N MET A 149 13.18 8.51 -0.60
CA MET A 149 12.01 9.01 0.13
C MET A 149 10.81 9.19 -0.79
N GLY A 150 9.61 8.86 -0.29
CA GLY A 150 8.36 8.95 -1.06
C GLY A 150 8.15 7.81 -2.06
N GLU A 151 9.06 6.84 -2.12
CA GLU A 151 8.94 5.64 -2.95
C GLU A 151 8.41 4.44 -2.14
N ALA A 152 7.71 3.56 -2.84
CA ALA A 152 7.19 2.29 -2.33
C ALA A 152 8.07 1.11 -2.77
N TYR A 153 8.31 0.19 -1.85
CA TYR A 153 9.17 -0.97 -2.03
C TYR A 153 8.36 -2.25 -1.77
N PRO A 154 7.71 -2.82 -2.80
CA PRO A 154 6.94 -4.04 -2.69
C PRO A 154 7.86 -5.25 -2.42
N VAL A 155 7.53 -6.02 -1.39
CA VAL A 155 8.28 -7.20 -0.96
C VAL A 155 7.31 -8.35 -0.75
N PRO A 156 7.48 -9.47 -1.47
CA PRO A 156 6.73 -10.69 -1.20
C PRO A 156 6.96 -11.15 0.24
N ILE A 157 5.89 -11.51 0.95
CA ILE A 157 6.04 -12.07 2.30
C ILE A 157 6.55 -13.52 2.17
N PRO A 158 7.66 -13.89 2.83
CA PRO A 158 8.15 -15.28 2.82
C PRO A 158 7.12 -16.27 3.34
N SER A 159 7.06 -17.47 2.75
CA SER A 159 5.98 -18.44 3.01
C SER A 159 5.92 -18.98 4.45
N ASP A 160 7.00 -18.83 5.20
CA ASP A 160 7.12 -19.26 6.59
C ASP A 160 6.77 -18.15 7.61
N ASN A 161 6.52 -16.93 7.14
CA ASN A 161 6.08 -15.80 7.97
C ASN A 161 4.64 -16.00 8.48
N GLU A 162 4.34 -15.51 9.68
CA GLU A 162 3.00 -15.61 10.27
C GLU A 162 1.94 -14.92 9.41
N PHE A 163 2.24 -13.76 8.83
CA PHE A 163 1.32 -13.06 7.94
C PHE A 163 1.02 -13.84 6.66
N TRP A 164 2.00 -14.57 6.09
CA TRP A 164 1.75 -15.43 4.93
C TRP A 164 0.79 -16.56 5.25
N LYS A 165 0.96 -17.19 6.41
CA LYS A 165 0.05 -18.24 6.92
C LYS A 165 -1.38 -17.71 7.15
N LYS A 166 -1.53 -16.39 7.27
CA LYS A 166 -2.81 -15.68 7.42
C LYS A 166 -3.33 -15.07 6.12
N GLY A 167 -2.69 -15.37 4.98
CA GLY A 167 -3.17 -14.97 3.66
C GLY A 167 -2.50 -13.73 3.07
N VAL A 168 -1.68 -12.99 3.84
CA VAL A 168 -0.96 -11.82 3.34
C VAL A 168 0.10 -12.25 2.34
N LYS A 169 0.03 -11.71 1.13
CA LYS A 169 0.92 -12.08 0.02
C LYS A 169 2.11 -11.15 -0.11
N GLN A 170 1.92 -9.88 0.17
CA GLN A 170 2.93 -8.85 -0.08
C GLN A 170 2.82 -7.72 0.95
N THR A 171 3.97 -7.17 1.32
CA THR A 171 4.06 -5.90 2.05
C THR A 171 4.70 -4.84 1.16
N GLN A 172 4.27 -3.60 1.30
CA GLN A 172 4.93 -2.46 0.68
C GLN A 172 5.58 -1.62 1.77
N PHE A 173 6.89 -1.41 1.69
CA PHE A 173 7.58 -0.47 2.58
C PHE A 173 7.56 0.92 1.95
N LEU A 174 7.05 1.90 2.67
CA LEU A 174 7.14 3.30 2.26
C LEU A 174 8.28 3.98 2.98
N SER A 175 9.22 4.52 2.22
CA SER A 175 10.30 5.31 2.82
C SER A 175 9.78 6.71 3.17
N LYS A 176 9.57 6.98 4.47
CA LYS A 176 9.10 8.25 5.04
C LYS A 176 9.87 9.45 4.50
N LEU A 177 9.16 10.48 4.05
CA LEU A 177 9.68 11.85 3.99
C LEU A 177 9.24 12.62 5.23
N GLN A 178 10.05 13.60 5.64
CA GLN A 178 9.74 14.45 6.77
C GLN A 178 8.57 15.43 6.53
N LYS A 179 8.00 15.39 5.31
CA LYS A 179 6.87 16.16 4.74
C LYS A 179 6.70 15.70 3.27
N MET A 180 5.73 14.86 2.91
CA MET A 180 5.32 14.71 1.50
C MET A 180 3.90 14.12 1.34
N PRO A 181 3.27 14.35 0.16
CA PRO A 181 1.89 14.04 -0.14
C PRO A 181 1.70 12.58 -0.55
N LEU A 182 0.58 11.97 -0.15
CA LEU A 182 0.23 10.56 -0.40
C LEU A 182 0.16 10.15 -1.89
N ARG A 183 0.28 11.09 -2.84
CA ARG A 183 0.06 10.86 -4.30
C ARG A 183 0.87 9.71 -4.91
N ASN A 184 2.06 9.41 -4.39
CA ASN A 184 2.91 8.34 -4.93
C ASN A 184 2.53 6.94 -4.42
N LEU A 185 1.67 6.85 -3.40
CA LEU A 185 1.33 5.59 -2.72
C LEU A 185 0.49 4.65 -3.57
N ILE A 186 -0.50 5.19 -4.27
CA ILE A 186 -1.58 4.36 -4.80
C ILE A 186 -1.44 4.10 -6.30
N ASN A 187 -0.76 4.97 -7.06
CA ASN A 187 -0.52 4.79 -8.51
C ASN A 187 0.44 3.63 -8.89
N ARG A 188 0.90 2.83 -7.93
CA ARG A 188 1.79 1.68 -8.16
C ARG A 188 1.30 0.37 -7.51
N CYS A 189 0.08 0.36 -6.99
CA CYS A 189 -0.65 -0.86 -6.64
C CYS A 189 -1.32 -1.43 -7.89
#